data_AF-A0A4Y8CXQ9-F1
#
_entry.id   AF-A0A4Y8CXQ9-F1
#
_cell.length_a   1.000
_cell.length_b   1.000
_cell.length_c   1.000
_cell.angle_alpha   90.00
_cell.angle_beta   90.00
_cell.angle_gamma   90.00
#
_symmetry.space_group_name_H-M   'P 1'
#
loop_
_entity.id
_entity.type
_entity.pdbx_description
1 polymer ?
#
loop_
_entity_poly.entity_id
_entity_poly.type
_entity_poly.pdbx_seq_one_letter_code
_entity_poly.pdbx_strand_id
1 'polypeptide(L)'
;MGQRLGSHGAGKWAHPGGHLEFGEELEECAIREVEEETGLCLQRDDVRFLTATNSVMEGEGKEGKKEKKHYVTIWMVGRWDGKGEGPRNLEPEKCAGWEWVRWEDMKGYAEGSGERKLFQPVSDLLRTRGEVLPPSFE
;
A
#
# COMPACT_ATOMS: atom_id res chain seq x y z
N MET A 1 0.19 -6.41 -3.91
CA MET A 1 -0.55 -6.18 -2.66
C MET A 1 -0.27 -7.31 -1.68
N GLY A 2 -0.30 -7.01 -0.38
CA GLY A 2 -0.12 -8.00 0.68
C GLY A 2 -1.22 -7.94 1.73
N GLN A 3 -1.52 -9.08 2.34
CA GLN A 3 -2.53 -9.17 3.40
C GLN A 3 -1.91 -8.89 4.76
N ARG A 4 -2.41 -7.87 5.46
CA ARG A 4 -1.91 -7.44 6.76
C ARG A 4 -2.28 -8.43 7.86
N LEU A 5 -1.33 -8.75 8.74
CA LEU A 5 -1.52 -9.58 9.94
C LEU A 5 -1.66 -8.75 11.22
N GLY A 6 -1.16 -7.50 11.21
CA GLY A 6 -1.19 -6.63 12.39
C GLY A 6 -2.62 -6.28 12.86
N SER A 7 -2.76 -6.02 14.17
CA SER A 7 -4.05 -5.71 14.83
C SER A 7 -4.90 -4.63 14.12
N HIS A 8 -4.25 -3.68 13.44
CA HIS A 8 -4.94 -2.70 12.59
C HIS A 8 -5.05 -3.17 11.16
N GLY A 9 -6.26 -3.58 10.79
CA GLY A 9 -6.55 -4.04 9.44
C GLY A 9 -6.14 -5.48 9.19
N ALA A 10 -6.06 -6.32 10.23
CA ALA A 10 -5.87 -7.76 10.08
C ALA A 10 -6.83 -8.34 9.04
N GLY A 11 -6.29 -9.12 8.10
CA GLY A 11 -7.04 -9.71 6.99
C GLY A 11 -7.34 -8.75 5.84
N LYS A 12 -7.03 -7.45 5.96
CA LYS A 12 -7.17 -6.47 4.88
C LYS A 12 -5.91 -6.39 4.02
N TRP A 13 -6.10 -6.00 2.76
CA TRP A 13 -5.04 -5.93 1.76
C TRP A 13 -4.50 -4.51 1.59
N ALA A 14 -3.18 -4.37 1.52
CA ALA A 14 -2.49 -3.09 1.36
C ALA A 14 -1.33 -3.16 0.34
N HIS A 15 -0.79 -1.99 0.01
CA HIS A 15 0.50 -1.84 -0.66
C HIS A 15 1.63 -1.90 0.38
N PRO A 16 2.89 -2.14 -0.04
CA PRO A 16 4.06 -1.87 0.81
C PRO A 16 4.07 -0.40 1.21
N GLY A 17 4.52 -0.09 2.42
CA GLY A 17 4.62 1.28 2.87
C GLY A 17 4.54 1.44 4.39
N GLY A 18 5.22 2.48 4.85
CA GLY A 18 5.30 2.82 6.26
C GLY A 18 5.38 4.32 6.48
N HIS A 19 6.03 4.71 7.57
CA HIS A 19 6.15 6.11 7.97
C HIS A 19 7.40 6.72 7.34
N LEU A 20 7.29 8.00 6.98
CA LEU A 20 8.44 8.80 6.57
C LEU A 20 9.42 8.92 7.75
N GLU A 21 10.69 8.63 7.51
CA GLU A 21 11.74 8.85 8.49
C GLU A 21 12.17 10.33 8.53
N PHE A 22 12.83 10.74 9.63
CA PHE A 22 13.24 12.13 9.78
C PHE A 22 14.30 12.51 8.72
N GLY A 23 13.95 13.46 7.85
CA GLY A 23 14.82 13.96 6.80
C GLY A 23 14.79 13.13 5.51
N GLU A 24 13.91 12.13 5.42
CA GLU A 24 13.73 11.29 4.25
C GLU A 24 12.88 11.99 3.18
N GLU A 25 13.28 11.90 1.91
CA GLU A 25 12.44 12.31 0.78
C GLU A 25 11.35 11.26 0.50
N LEU A 26 10.22 11.67 -0.10
CA LEU A 26 9.09 10.76 -0.34
C LEU A 26 9.46 9.56 -1.21
N GLU A 27 10.29 9.79 -2.23
CA GLU A 27 10.81 8.76 -3.11
C GLU A 27 11.69 7.77 -2.36
N GLU A 28 12.48 8.24 -1.39
CA GLU A 28 13.39 7.41 -0.60
C GLU A 28 12.61 6.50 0.33
N CYS A 29 11.57 7.03 0.99
CA CYS A 29 10.63 6.26 1.77
C CYS A 29 9.97 5.14 0.95
N ALA A 30 9.48 5.46 -0.24
CA ALA A 30 8.83 4.48 -1.10
C ALA A 30 9.80 3.38 -1.57
N ILE A 31 11.05 3.73 -1.90
CA ILE A 31 12.08 2.77 -2.28
C ILE A 31 12.41 1.86 -1.10
N ARG A 32 12.69 2.44 0.07
CA ARG A 32 13.05 1.71 1.29
C ARG A 32 11.96 0.74 1.71
N GLU A 33 10.72 1.20 1.86
CA GLU A 33 9.61 0.37 2.32
C GLU A 33 9.29 -0.79 1.35
N VAL A 34 9.38 -0.53 0.03
CA VAL A 34 9.21 -1.60 -0.97
C VAL A 34 10.34 -2.63 -0.86
N GLU A 35 11.59 -2.19 -0.70
CA GLU A 35 12.72 -3.09 -0.53
C GLU A 35 12.64 -3.89 0.78
N GLU A 36 12.35 -3.23 1.91
CA GLU A 36 12.26 -3.84 3.24
C GLU A 36 11.15 -4.90 3.32
N GLU A 37 9.97 -4.60 2.78
CA GLU A 37 8.81 -5.50 2.92
C GLU A 37 8.76 -6.60 1.84
N THR A 38 9.24 -6.31 0.63
CA THR A 38 9.06 -7.18 -0.54
C THR A 38 10.36 -7.69 -1.16
N GLY A 39 11.50 -7.06 -0.86
CA GLY A 39 12.78 -7.32 -1.51
C GLY A 39 12.84 -6.90 -2.98
N LEU A 40 11.87 -6.13 -3.48
CA LEU A 40 11.87 -5.57 -4.82
C LEU A 40 12.66 -4.25 -4.84
N CYS A 41 13.46 -4.05 -5.89
CA CYS A 41 14.16 -2.79 -6.10
C CYS A 41 13.41 -1.94 -7.14
N LEU A 42 13.03 -0.72 -6.77
CA LEU A 42 12.45 0.23 -7.72
C LEU A 42 13.55 0.95 -8.50
N GLN A 43 13.29 1.25 -9.78
CA GLN A 43 14.11 2.16 -10.57
C GLN A 43 13.94 3.57 -10.01
N ARG A 44 14.98 4.13 -9.39
CA ARG A 44 14.92 5.43 -8.70
C ARG A 44 14.41 6.55 -9.62
N ASP A 45 14.83 6.54 -10.88
CA ASP A 45 14.41 7.51 -11.88
C ASP A 45 12.93 7.38 -12.28
N ASP A 46 12.23 6.31 -11.89
CA ASP A 46 10.80 6.10 -12.16
C ASP A 46 9.92 6.27 -10.92
N VAL A 47 10.50 6.54 -9.76
CA VAL A 47 9.70 6.81 -8.55
C VAL A 47 9.13 8.22 -8.63
N ARG A 48 7.81 8.34 -8.46
CA ARG A 48 7.06 9.60 -8.61
C ARG A 48 5.92 9.67 -7.61
N PHE A 49 5.56 10.88 -7.23
CA PHE A 49 4.31 11.15 -6.54
C PHE A 49 3.11 10.83 -7.46
N LEU A 50 2.18 10.03 -6.97
CA LEU A 50 0.92 9.72 -7.65
C LEU A 50 -0.20 10.64 -7.17
N THR A 51 -0.51 10.61 -5.88
CA THR A 51 -1.58 11.42 -5.27
C THR A 51 -1.48 11.39 -3.74
N ALA A 52 -2.39 12.08 -3.07
CA ALA A 52 -2.56 12.00 -1.62
C ALA A 52 -4.02 11.78 -1.25
N THR A 53 -4.26 10.99 -0.21
CA THR A 53 -5.59 10.77 0.35
C THR A 53 -5.65 11.16 1.81
N ASN A 54 -6.85 11.55 2.23
CA ASN A 54 -7.20 11.85 3.59
C ASN A 54 -8.14 10.75 4.10
N SER A 55 -7.63 9.86 4.95
CA SER A 55 -8.32 8.64 5.39
C SER A 55 -8.69 8.74 6.87
N VAL A 56 -9.98 8.83 7.15
CA VAL A 56 -10.53 8.82 8.52
C VAL A 56 -11.06 7.44 8.84
N MET A 57 -10.47 6.81 9.86
CA MET A 57 -10.74 5.44 10.26
C MET A 57 -11.31 5.41 11.67
N GLU A 58 -12.50 4.84 11.80
CA GLU A 58 -13.10 4.49 13.08
C GLU A 58 -13.19 2.97 13.16
N GLY A 59 -12.58 2.36 14.18
CA GLY A 59 -12.57 0.91 14.35
C GLY A 59 -12.57 0.48 15.81
N GLU A 60 -12.70 -0.82 16.02
CA GLU A 60 -12.48 -1.43 17.34
C GLU A 60 -10.97 -1.54 17.57
N GLY A 61 -10.47 -0.79 18.54
CA GLY A 61 -9.14 -0.93 19.09
C GLY A 61 -9.05 -2.09 20.08
N LYS A 62 -7.91 -2.20 20.75
CA LYS A 62 -7.71 -3.23 21.80
C LYS A 62 -8.73 -3.05 22.92
N GLU A 63 -9.21 -4.17 23.48
CA GLU A 63 -10.11 -4.20 24.64
C GLU A 63 -11.46 -3.50 24.43
N GLY A 64 -11.99 -3.51 23.21
CA GLY A 64 -13.32 -2.97 22.90
C GLY A 64 -13.41 -1.44 22.91
N LYS A 65 -12.27 -0.73 23.00
CA LYS A 65 -12.23 0.73 22.89
C LYS A 65 -12.29 1.12 21.42
N LYS A 66 -13.12 2.10 21.06
CA LYS A 66 -13.08 2.69 19.71
C LYS A 66 -11.75 3.40 19.51
N GLU A 67 -10.99 2.99 18.49
CA GLU A 67 -9.76 3.65 18.08
C GLU A 67 -10.06 4.51 16.86
N LYS A 68 -9.66 5.78 16.94
CA LYS A 68 -9.77 6.73 15.84
C LYS A 68 -8.39 6.96 15.28
N LYS A 69 -8.23 6.70 13.99
CA LYS A 69 -7.01 7.01 13.25
C LYS A 69 -7.34 7.90 12.07
N HIS A 70 -6.45 8.84 11.83
CA HIS A 70 -6.59 9.78 10.73
C HIS A 70 -5.23 9.88 10.06
N TYR A 71 -5.15 9.37 8.84
CA TYR A 71 -3.92 9.36 8.05
C TYR A 71 -4.08 10.26 6.84
N VAL A 72 -3.04 11.05 6.59
CA VAL A 72 -2.74 11.52 5.23
C VAL A 72 -1.79 10.50 4.62
N THR A 73 -2.20 9.85 3.55
CA THR A 73 -1.36 8.88 2.84
C THR A 73 -0.86 9.52 1.56
N ILE A 74 0.45 9.60 1.42
CA ILE A 74 1.12 10.00 0.19
C ILE A 74 1.35 8.74 -0.63
N TRP A 75 0.73 8.67 -1.80
CA TRP A 75 0.86 7.54 -2.71
C TRP A 75 1.99 7.82 -3.68
N MET A 76 3.00 6.96 -3.63
CA MET A 76 4.09 6.95 -4.59
C MET A 76 3.88 5.78 -5.56
N VAL A 77 4.41 5.93 -6.77
CA VAL A 77 4.42 4.89 -7.79
C VAL A 77 5.84 4.76 -8.33
N GLY A 78 6.24 3.55 -8.68
CA GLY A 78 7.55 3.29 -9.25
C GLY A 78 7.57 1.99 -10.05
N ARG A 79 8.59 1.85 -10.90
CA ARG A 79 8.81 0.66 -11.72
C ARG A 79 9.78 -0.28 -11.02
N TRP A 80 9.39 -1.54 -10.83
CA TRP A 80 10.32 -2.60 -10.43
C TRP A 80 11.41 -2.76 -11.51
N ASP A 81 12.67 -2.89 -11.11
CA ASP A 81 13.79 -3.07 -12.04
C ASP A 81 13.78 -4.41 -12.80
N GLY A 82 12.82 -5.29 -12.47
CA GLY A 82 12.61 -6.58 -13.13
C GLY A 82 13.63 -7.65 -12.73
N LYS A 83 14.47 -7.39 -11.73
CA LYS A 83 15.49 -8.35 -11.28
C LYS A 83 14.97 -9.22 -10.14
N GLY A 84 15.27 -10.51 -10.21
CA GLY A 84 14.86 -11.51 -9.23
C GLY A 84 13.56 -12.22 -9.61
N GLU A 85 13.00 -12.97 -8.65
CA GLU A 85 11.84 -13.84 -8.87
C GLU A 85 10.49 -13.17 -8.57
N GLY A 86 10.50 -11.89 -8.18
CA GLY A 86 9.32 -11.15 -7.73
C GLY A 86 9.31 -10.92 -6.21
N PRO A 87 8.16 -10.49 -5.64
CA PRO A 87 8.10 -10.08 -4.26
C PRO A 87 8.23 -11.28 -3.31
N ARG A 88 9.00 -11.10 -2.24
CA ARG A 88 9.18 -12.07 -1.15
C ARG A 88 8.59 -11.50 0.13
N ASN A 89 8.12 -12.36 1.03
CA ASN A 89 7.61 -11.91 2.32
C ASN A 89 8.76 -11.75 3.31
N LEU A 90 9.33 -10.55 3.42
CA LEU A 90 10.48 -10.28 4.28
C LEU A 90 10.07 -9.95 5.73
N GLU A 91 8.79 -9.63 5.96
CA GLU A 91 8.21 -9.36 7.30
C GLU A 91 7.03 -10.30 7.59
N PRO A 92 7.26 -11.62 7.73
CA PRO A 92 6.21 -12.63 7.84
C PRO A 92 5.33 -12.49 9.09
N GLU A 93 5.75 -11.72 10.09
CA GLU A 93 4.97 -11.38 11.27
C GLU A 93 3.98 -10.24 11.04
N LYS A 94 4.18 -9.41 10.00
CA LYS A 94 3.32 -8.27 9.65
C LYS A 94 2.46 -8.51 8.42
N CYS A 95 2.92 -9.34 7.49
CA CYS A 95 2.26 -9.62 6.21
C CYS A 95 2.16 -11.12 5.96
N ALA A 96 1.03 -11.61 5.44
CA ALA A 96 0.84 -13.02 5.09
C ALA A 96 1.55 -13.40 3.78
N GLY A 97 1.95 -12.42 2.97
CA GLY A 97 2.58 -12.62 1.68
C GLY A 97 2.18 -11.55 0.67
N TRP A 98 2.84 -11.56 -0.49
CA TRP A 98 2.69 -10.56 -1.54
C TRP A 98 2.24 -11.18 -2.85
N GLU A 99 1.35 -10.49 -3.54
CA GLU A 99 0.86 -10.90 -4.86
C GLU A 99 0.83 -9.71 -5.82
N TRP A 100 1.13 -9.98 -7.09
CA TRP A 100 0.84 -9.06 -8.18
C TRP A 100 -0.67 -9.03 -8.42
N VAL A 101 -1.27 -7.84 -8.35
CA VAL A 101 -2.70 -7.64 -8.55
C VAL A 101 -2.86 -6.59 -9.64
N ARG A 102 -3.74 -6.82 -10.61
CA ARG A 102 -4.00 -5.82 -11.65
C ARG A 102 -4.75 -4.64 -11.05
N TRP A 103 -4.48 -3.45 -11.58
CA TRP A 103 -5.15 -2.22 -11.14
C TRP A 103 -6.69 -2.30 -11.23
N GLU A 104 -7.20 -2.90 -12.31
CA GLU A 104 -8.64 -3.08 -12.50
C GLU A 104 -9.26 -4.05 -11.48
N ASP A 105 -8.54 -5.12 -11.10
CA ASP A 105 -9.01 -6.03 -10.06
C ASP A 105 -9.08 -5.31 -8.71
N MET A 106 -8.11 -4.44 -8.41
CA MET A 106 -8.14 -3.62 -7.20
C MET A 106 -9.34 -2.68 -7.15
N LYS A 107 -9.67 -2.00 -8.26
CA LYS A 107 -10.89 -1.19 -8.35
C LYS A 107 -12.14 -2.02 -8.04
N GLY A 108 -12.22 -3.21 -8.63
CA GLY A 108 -13.30 -4.15 -8.36
C GLY A 108 -13.46 -4.46 -6.86
N TYR A 109 -12.35 -4.69 -6.15
CA TYR A 109 -12.36 -4.91 -4.69
C TYR A 109 -12.88 -3.70 -3.91
N ALA A 110 -12.54 -2.48 -4.32
CA ALA A 110 -13.01 -1.25 -3.67
C ALA A 110 -14.53 -1.02 -3.86
N GLU A 111 -15.08 -1.50 -4.97
CA GLU A 111 -16.51 -1.44 -5.32
C GLU A 111 -17.33 -2.59 -4.71
N GLY A 112 -16.67 -3.54 -4.04
CA GLY A 112 -17.32 -4.71 -3.42
C GLY A 112 -17.50 -5.89 -4.38
N SER A 113 -16.93 -5.82 -5.58
CA SER A 113 -16.83 -6.96 -6.50
C SER A 113 -15.53 -7.73 -6.20
N GLY A 114 -15.59 -8.64 -5.22
CA GLY A 114 -14.49 -9.55 -4.90
C GLY A 114 -14.44 -9.99 -3.44
N GLU A 115 -13.58 -10.97 -3.15
CA GLU A 115 -13.46 -11.56 -1.81
C GLU A 115 -12.48 -10.79 -0.91
N ARG A 116 -11.62 -9.95 -1.49
CA ARG A 116 -10.55 -9.25 -0.77
C ARG A 116 -11.06 -7.94 -0.18
N LYS A 117 -10.89 -7.78 1.13
CA LYS A 117 -11.17 -6.52 1.83
C LYS A 117 -9.95 -5.62 1.79
N LEU A 118 -10.08 -4.43 1.21
CA LEU A 118 -8.99 -3.46 1.15
C LEU A 118 -8.81 -2.72 2.48
N PHE A 119 -7.56 -2.36 2.79
CA PHE A 119 -7.25 -1.45 3.88
C PHE A 119 -7.80 -0.06 3.55
N GLN A 120 -8.30 0.67 4.56
CA GLN A 120 -9.12 1.89 4.33
C GLN A 120 -8.42 2.92 3.43
N PRO A 121 -7.14 3.28 3.63
CA PRO A 121 -6.43 4.17 2.71
C PRO A 121 -6.43 3.70 1.25
N VAL A 122 -6.31 2.39 0.99
CA VAL A 122 -6.36 1.86 -0.38
C VAL A 122 -7.77 1.99 -0.97
N SER A 123 -8.80 1.72 -0.17
CA SER A 123 -10.18 1.98 -0.57
C SER A 123 -10.41 3.45 -0.90
N ASP A 124 -9.87 4.35 -0.08
CA ASP A 124 -10.00 5.81 -0.27
C ASP A 124 -9.25 6.27 -1.54
N LEU A 125 -8.07 5.72 -1.83
CA LEU A 125 -7.35 5.94 -3.09
C LEU A 125 -8.24 5.60 -4.28
N LEU A 126 -8.78 4.38 -4.31
CA LEU A 126 -9.52 3.90 -5.48
C LEU A 126 -10.89 4.58 -5.65
N ARG A 127 -11.53 5.00 -4.54
CA ARG A 127 -12.84 5.65 -4.59
C ARG A 127 -12.77 7.15 -4.83
N THR A 128 -11.74 7.82 -4.33
CA THR A 128 -11.64 9.29 -4.39
C THR A 128 -10.65 9.81 -5.42
N ARG A 129 -9.74 8.93 -5.89
CA ARG A 129 -8.68 9.21 -6.85
C ARG A 129 -8.53 8.09 -7.89
N GLY A 130 -9.56 7.27 -8.11
CA GLY A 130 -9.49 6.11 -9.01
C GLY A 130 -9.21 6.45 -10.48
N GLU A 131 -9.42 7.71 -10.85
CA GLU A 131 -9.05 8.31 -12.13
C GLU A 131 -7.54 8.58 -12.27
N VAL A 132 -6.81 8.67 -11.15
CA VAL A 132 -5.35 8.84 -11.14
C VAL A 132 -4.72 7.47 -11.39
N LEU A 133 -4.31 7.24 -12.63
CA LEU A 133 -3.66 6.00 -13.03
C LEU A 133 -2.15 6.10 -12.83
N PRO A 134 -1.49 4.98 -12.48
CA PRO A 134 -0.05 4.85 -12.64
C PRO A 134 0.38 5.30 -14.05
N PRO A 135 1.45 6.09 -14.19
CA PRO A 135 1.95 6.48 -15.49
C PRO A 135 2.41 5.23 -16.27
N SER A 136 2.32 5.28 -17.59
CA SER A 136 3.07 4.37 -18.43
C SER A 136 4.55 4.72 -18.33
N PHE A 137 5.36 3.77 -17.88
CA PHE A 137 6.82 3.89 -17.94
C PHE A 137 7.28 3.52 -19.36
N GLU A 138 8.09 4.39 -20.00
CA GLU A 138 8.70 4.13 -21.31
C GLU A 138 9.79 3.04 -21.25
#